data_AF-A0A5C7LM46-F1
#
_entry.id   AF-A0A5C7LM46-F1
#
_cell.length_a   1.000
_cell.length_b   1.000
_cell.length_c   1.000
_cell.angle_alpha   90.00
_cell.angle_beta   90.00
_cell.angle_gamma   90.00
#
_symmetry.space_group_name_H-M   'P 1'
#
loop_
_entity.id
_entity.type
_entity.pdbx_description
1 polymer ?
#
loop_
_entity_poly.entity_id
_entity_poly.type
_entity_poly.pdbx_seq_one_letter_code
_entity_poly.pdbx_strand_id
1 'polypeptide(L)'
;MTNKSTKLHTIVFRAGDSSGDGHEKHRDWTVCSNLSKGEINDAYLAAVKKLGFDPTDNFDEYEANRLPSDQAEKLIASGFVPKDRDEDGTVYFYPQALLHLFLFMVKLGNPEFEYEEVKASVIYIGGYGLFL
;
A
#
# COMPACT_ATOMS: atom_id res chain seq x y z
N MET A 1 -20.50 -7.37 27.25
CA MET A 1 -19.65 -7.08 26.09
C MET A 1 -18.28 -6.72 26.61
N THR A 2 -17.31 -7.63 26.55
CA THR A 2 -15.94 -7.37 26.99
C THR A 2 -15.24 -6.49 25.95
N ASN A 3 -14.86 -5.26 26.34
CA ASN A 3 -13.92 -4.43 25.59
C ASN A 3 -12.61 -5.20 25.46
N LYS A 4 -12.43 -5.92 24.34
CA LYS A 4 -11.13 -6.46 23.97
C LYS A 4 -10.27 -5.25 23.66
N SER A 5 -9.26 -5.00 24.49
CA SER A 5 -8.22 -4.03 24.15
C SER A 5 -7.59 -4.49 22.84
N THR A 6 -7.87 -3.76 21.75
CA THR A 6 -7.31 -4.06 20.44
C THR A 6 -5.82 -3.76 20.50
N LYS A 7 -5.00 -4.82 20.43
CA LYS A 7 -3.55 -4.67 20.38
C LYS A 7 -3.19 -4.05 19.03
N LEU A 8 -2.56 -2.88 19.07
CA LEU A 8 -2.07 -2.22 17.87
C LEU A 8 -0.73 -2.82 17.43
N HIS A 9 -0.53 -2.90 16.12
CA HIS A 9 0.64 -3.44 15.46
C HIS A 9 1.33 -2.35 14.65
N THR A 10 2.63 -2.16 14.87
CA THR A 10 3.45 -1.27 14.02
C THR A 10 3.94 -2.06 12.81
N ILE A 11 3.56 -1.61 11.61
CA ILE A 11 3.88 -2.25 10.33
C ILE A 11 4.63 -1.25 9.47
N VAL A 12 5.74 -1.68 8.87
CA VAL A 12 6.49 -0.89 7.88
C VAL A 12 6.16 -1.43 6.50
N PHE A 13 5.57 -0.57 5.67
CA PHE A 13 5.36 -0.80 4.25
C PHE A 13 6.52 -0.18 3.48
N ARG A 14 7.13 -0.95 2.58
CA ARG A 14 8.21 -0.51 1.72
C ARG A 14 7.75 -0.60 0.28
N ALA A 15 7.81 0.51 -0.44
CA ALA A 15 7.63 0.52 -1.90
C ALA A 15 8.85 1.16 -2.55
N GLY A 16 9.36 0.53 -3.60
CA GLY A 16 10.58 0.94 -4.27
C GLY A 16 11.05 -0.13 -5.23
N ASP A 17 12.14 0.18 -5.91
CA ASP A 17 12.77 -0.73 -6.84
C ASP A 17 13.35 -1.95 -6.10
N SER A 18 12.84 -3.14 -6.45
CA SER A 18 13.30 -4.42 -5.93
C SER A 18 14.40 -5.07 -6.79
N SER A 19 14.76 -4.48 -7.94
CA SER A 19 15.68 -5.07 -8.92
C SER A 19 17.15 -5.03 -8.49
N GLY A 20 17.52 -4.10 -7.60
CA GLY A 20 18.88 -3.98 -7.09
C GLY A 20 19.89 -3.45 -8.12
N ASP A 21 19.42 -2.84 -9.22
CA ASP A 21 20.25 -2.40 -10.34
C ASP A 21 20.99 -1.05 -10.12
N GLY A 22 20.93 -0.51 -8.90
CA GLY A 22 21.75 0.61 -8.48
C GLY A 22 21.02 1.94 -8.27
N HIS A 23 19.68 1.93 -8.18
CA HIS A 23 18.97 3.11 -7.70
C HIS A 23 18.56 3.06 -6.23
N GLU A 24 18.43 1.90 -5.58
CA GLU A 24 18.14 1.66 -4.13
C GLU A 24 17.07 2.56 -3.48
N LYS A 25 16.28 3.25 -4.32
CA LYS A 25 15.29 4.22 -3.89
C LYS A 25 14.06 3.45 -3.48
N HIS A 26 13.89 3.36 -2.18
CA HIS A 26 12.65 2.94 -1.57
C HIS A 26 12.12 4.06 -0.69
N ARG A 27 10.82 3.98 -0.43
CA ARG A 27 10.17 4.77 0.58
C ARG A 27 9.52 3.80 1.56
N ASP A 28 9.76 4.08 2.82
CA ASP A 28 9.14 3.37 3.93
C ASP A 28 8.01 4.22 4.48
N TRP A 29 6.89 3.57 4.78
CA TRP A 29 5.78 4.14 5.52
C TRP A 29 5.50 3.25 6.71
N THR A 30 5.47 3.87 7.90
CA THR A 30 5.13 3.17 9.12
C THR A 30 3.67 3.46 9.45
N VAL A 31 2.90 2.42 9.73
CA VAL A 31 1.52 2.56 10.23
C VAL A 31 1.34 1.81 11.54
N CYS A 32 0.47 2.32 12.39
CA CYS A 32 -0.14 1.56 13.48
C CYS A 32 -1.46 0.98 12.96
N SER A 33 -1.61 -0.33 13.04
CA SER A 33 -2.75 -1.08 12.51
C SER A 33 -3.43 -1.88 13.62
N ASN A 34 -4.75 -2.02 13.55
CA ASN A 34 -5.49 -2.94 14.41
C ASN A 34 -5.32 -4.42 13.99
N LEU A 35 -4.80 -4.67 12.79
CA LEU A 35 -4.47 -5.98 12.26
C LEU A 35 -2.96 -6.25 12.30
N SER A 36 -2.59 -7.50 12.55
CA SER A 36 -1.23 -7.99 12.40
C SER A 36 -0.82 -8.12 10.93
N LYS A 37 0.48 -8.31 10.67
CA LYS A 37 1.00 -8.53 9.31
C LYS A 37 0.28 -9.69 8.57
N GLY A 38 0.02 -10.79 9.28
CA GLY A 38 -0.66 -11.95 8.70
C GLY A 38 -2.11 -11.62 8.32
N GLU A 39 -2.84 -10.98 9.23
CA GLU A 39 -4.23 -10.57 8.97
C GLU A 39 -4.35 -9.53 7.86
N ILE A 40 -3.38 -8.61 7.74
CA ILE A 40 -3.29 -7.66 6.62
C ILE A 40 -3.12 -8.42 5.29
N ASN A 41 -2.21 -9.40 5.25
CA ASN A 41 -1.99 -10.22 4.06
C ASN A 41 -3.26 -11.00 3.68
N ASP A 42 -3.91 -11.63 4.66
CA ASP A 42 -5.13 -12.41 4.42
C ASP A 42 -6.27 -11.52 3.92
N ALA A 43 -6.42 -10.32 4.49
CA ALA A 43 -7.39 -9.33 4.05
C ALA A 43 -7.09 -8.87 2.61
N TYR A 44 -5.83 -8.60 2.28
CA TYR A 44 -5.42 -8.25 0.91
C TYR A 44 -5.81 -9.35 -0.09
N LEU A 45 -5.45 -10.62 0.20
CA LEU A 45 -5.80 -11.76 -0.64
C LEU A 45 -7.31 -11.95 -0.79
N ALA A 46 -8.09 -11.67 0.25
CA ALA A 46 -9.54 -11.69 0.19
C ALA A 46 -10.09 -10.62 -0.79
N ALA A 47 -9.49 -9.43 -0.83
CA ALA A 47 -9.84 -8.39 -1.79
C ALA A 47 -9.44 -8.75 -3.23
N VAL A 48 -8.25 -9.31 -3.44
CA VAL A 48 -7.82 -9.84 -4.74
C VAL A 48 -8.83 -10.87 -5.27
N LYS A 49 -9.24 -11.82 -4.41
CA LYS A 49 -10.26 -12.81 -4.76
C LYS A 49 -11.61 -12.18 -5.10
N LYS A 50 -11.99 -11.10 -4.39
CA LYS A 50 -13.25 -10.37 -4.61
C LYS A 50 -13.25 -9.60 -5.94
N LEU A 51 -12.13 -8.97 -6.30
CA LEU A 51 -11.99 -8.21 -7.54
C LEU A 51 -11.72 -9.11 -8.76
N GLY A 52 -11.14 -10.29 -8.53
CA GLY A 52 -10.75 -11.24 -9.58
C GLY A 52 -9.44 -10.87 -10.27
N PHE A 53 -8.68 -9.92 -9.73
CA PHE A 53 -7.33 -9.55 -10.20
C PHE A 53 -6.53 -8.95 -9.04
N ASP A 54 -5.20 -8.98 -9.18
CA ASP A 54 -4.28 -8.34 -8.24
C ASP A 54 -3.74 -7.05 -8.87
N PRO A 55 -4.08 -5.85 -8.35
CA PRO A 55 -3.60 -4.61 -8.94
C PRO A 55 -2.07 -4.45 -8.83
N THR A 56 -1.36 -5.17 -7.95
CA THR A 56 0.12 -5.05 -7.90
C THR A 56 0.83 -5.84 -8.99
N ASP A 57 0.17 -6.84 -9.57
CA ASP A 57 0.76 -7.73 -10.59
C ASP A 57 0.39 -7.31 -12.03
N ASN A 58 -0.52 -6.35 -12.20
CA ASN A 58 -1.12 -6.01 -13.49
C ASN A 58 -0.81 -4.58 -13.96
N PHE A 59 0.34 -4.02 -13.56
CA PHE A 59 0.78 -2.75 -14.15
C PHE A 59 1.23 -2.98 -15.60
N ASP A 60 0.64 -2.22 -16.54
CA ASP A 60 0.76 -2.46 -17.99
C ASP A 60 2.21 -2.48 -18.47
N GLU A 61 3.07 -1.60 -17.92
CA GLU A 61 4.48 -1.48 -18.27
C GLU A 61 5.26 -0.93 -17.07
N TYR A 62 6.53 -1.33 -16.94
CA TYR A 62 7.45 -0.93 -15.85
C TYR A 62 7.51 0.59 -15.64
N GLU A 63 7.28 1.38 -16.68
CA GLU A 63 7.36 2.85 -16.62
C GLU A 63 5.99 3.54 -16.59
N ALA A 64 4.91 2.83 -16.93
CA ALA A 64 3.61 3.46 -17.12
C ALA A 64 2.88 3.76 -15.78
N ASN A 65 3.25 3.09 -14.68
CA ASN A 65 2.66 3.25 -13.34
C ASN A 65 1.11 3.30 -13.36
N ARG A 66 0.48 2.58 -14.31
CA ARG A 66 -0.97 2.58 -14.50
C ARG A 66 -1.51 1.16 -14.62
N LEU A 67 -2.77 1.02 -14.22
CA LEU A 67 -3.53 -0.20 -14.45
C LEU A 67 -4.25 -0.14 -15.80
N PRO A 68 -4.55 -1.30 -16.40
CA PRO A 68 -5.54 -1.40 -17.46
C PRO A 68 -6.83 -0.66 -17.10
N SER A 69 -7.46 -0.01 -18.08
CA SER A 69 -8.66 0.80 -17.86
C SER A 69 -9.80 0.01 -17.20
N ASP A 70 -10.02 -1.25 -17.60
CA ASP A 70 -11.05 -2.11 -17.04
C ASP A 70 -10.80 -2.47 -15.57
N GLN A 71 -9.53 -2.60 -15.16
CA GLN A 71 -9.15 -2.83 -13.77
C GLN A 71 -9.29 -1.56 -12.93
N ALA A 72 -8.87 -0.41 -13.46
CA ALA A 72 -9.04 0.89 -12.81
C ALA A 72 -10.53 1.20 -12.55
N GLU A 73 -11.40 0.92 -13.52
CA GLU A 73 -12.85 1.08 -13.38
C GLU A 73 -13.44 0.18 -12.28
N LYS A 74 -13.01 -1.08 -12.18
CA LYS A 74 -13.44 -2.00 -11.11
C LYS A 74 -13.03 -1.52 -9.72
N LEU A 75 -11.83 -0.95 -9.58
CA LEU A 75 -11.37 -0.36 -8.33
C LEU A 75 -12.22 0.85 -7.94
N ILE A 76 -12.46 1.76 -8.88
CA ILE A 76 -13.29 2.95 -8.67
C ILE A 76 -14.72 2.55 -8.28
N ALA A 77 -15.31 1.57 -8.98
CA ALA A 77 -16.63 1.04 -8.66
C ALA A 77 -16.69 0.38 -7.27
N SER A 78 -15.56 -0.10 -6.77
CA SER A 78 -15.43 -0.66 -5.41
C SER A 78 -15.22 0.40 -4.33
N GLY A 79 -15.19 1.69 -4.70
CA GLY A 79 -15.03 2.82 -3.80
C GLY A 79 -13.61 3.38 -3.70
N PHE A 80 -12.67 2.93 -4.54
CA PHE A 80 -11.34 3.53 -4.60
C PHE A 80 -11.42 4.93 -5.22
N VAL A 81 -10.77 5.90 -4.58
CA VAL A 81 -10.68 7.27 -5.10
C VAL A 81 -9.23 7.54 -5.50
N PRO A 82 -8.88 7.49 -6.80
CA PRO A 82 -7.53 7.78 -7.25
C PRO A 82 -7.20 9.26 -6.99
N LYS A 83 -5.94 9.51 -6.59
CA LYS A 83 -5.45 10.88 -6.37
C LYS A 83 -5.07 11.57 -7.68
N ASP A 84 -4.48 10.81 -8.60
CA ASP A 84 -3.93 11.32 -9.84
C ASP A 84 -4.70 10.66 -11.00
N ARG A 85 -5.57 11.47 -11.64
CA ARG A 85 -6.39 11.05 -12.77
C ARG A 85 -6.34 12.12 -13.87
N ASP A 86 -5.95 11.70 -15.07
CA ASP A 86 -5.90 12.58 -16.24
C ASP A 86 -7.30 12.89 -16.80
N GLU A 87 -7.38 13.88 -17.70
CA GLU A 87 -8.62 14.28 -18.36
C GLU A 87 -9.27 13.14 -19.18
N ASP A 88 -8.45 12.23 -19.72
CA ASP A 88 -8.91 11.05 -20.45
C ASP A 88 -9.38 9.89 -19.54
N GLY A 89 -9.24 10.07 -18.22
CA GLY A 89 -9.65 9.10 -17.21
C GLY A 89 -8.55 8.13 -16.78
N THR A 90 -7.34 8.20 -17.36
CA THR A 90 -6.19 7.37 -16.98
C THR A 90 -5.80 7.61 -15.52
N VAL A 91 -5.58 6.54 -14.78
CA VAL A 91 -5.20 6.59 -13.35
C VAL A 91 -3.75 6.20 -13.19
N TYR A 92 -2.98 7.09 -12.54
CA TYR A 92 -1.57 6.85 -12.24
C TYR A 92 -1.35 6.52 -10.77
N PHE A 93 -0.41 5.62 -10.53
CA PHE A 93 -0.05 5.13 -9.21
C PHE A 93 1.42 5.44 -8.91
N TYR A 94 1.69 6.67 -8.49
CA TYR A 94 2.98 7.01 -7.88
C TYR A 94 3.20 6.24 -6.58
N PRO A 95 4.44 6.15 -6.03
CA PRO A 95 4.74 5.31 -4.87
C PRO A 95 3.81 5.52 -3.65
N GLN A 96 3.36 6.75 -3.41
CA GLN A 96 2.40 7.02 -2.34
C GLN A 96 0.98 6.52 -2.68
N ALA A 97 0.57 6.62 -3.94
CA ALA A 97 -0.71 6.07 -4.39
C ALA A 97 -0.72 4.53 -4.32
N LEU A 98 0.43 3.86 -4.49
CA LEU A 98 0.55 2.41 -4.30
C LEU A 98 0.26 1.99 -2.86
N LEU A 99 0.79 2.70 -1.85
CA LEU A 99 0.44 2.45 -0.46
C LEU A 99 -1.07 2.62 -0.22
N HIS A 100 -1.64 3.71 -0.73
CA HIS A 100 -3.06 3.99 -0.58
C HIS A 100 -3.93 2.91 -1.23
N LEU A 101 -3.54 2.43 -2.42
CA LEU A 101 -4.19 1.32 -3.10
C LEU A 101 -4.10 0.04 -2.27
N PHE A 102 -2.91 -0.29 -1.75
CA PHE A 102 -2.72 -1.46 -0.90
C PHE A 102 -3.60 -1.40 0.35
N LEU A 103 -3.60 -0.29 1.08
CA LEU A 103 -4.41 -0.12 2.29
C LEU A 103 -5.91 -0.13 1.99
N PHE A 104 -6.32 0.40 0.83
CA PHE A 104 -7.69 0.25 0.33
C PHE A 104 -8.04 -1.21 0.08
N MET A 105 -7.17 -1.99 -0.56
CA MET A 105 -7.38 -3.42 -0.78
C MET A 105 -7.53 -4.18 0.54
N VAL A 106 -6.69 -3.89 1.54
CA VAL A 106 -6.82 -4.47 2.88
C VAL A 106 -8.18 -4.13 3.49
N LYS A 107 -8.63 -2.87 3.42
CA LYS A 107 -9.96 -2.45 3.91
C LYS A 107 -11.11 -3.11 3.14
N LEU A 108 -10.93 -3.32 1.83
CA LEU A 108 -11.93 -3.96 0.97
C LEU A 108 -12.13 -5.44 1.33
N GLY A 109 -11.06 -6.13 1.74
CA GLY A 109 -11.10 -7.51 2.19
C GLY A 109 -11.47 -7.68 3.66
N ASN A 110 -11.15 -6.68 4.49
CA ASN A 110 -11.56 -6.62 5.89
C ASN A 110 -12.08 -5.20 6.25
N PRO A 111 -13.41 -4.99 6.26
CA PRO A 111 -14.03 -3.70 6.57
C PRO A 111 -13.72 -3.17 7.97
N GLU A 112 -13.30 -4.02 8.91
CA GLU A 112 -12.91 -3.60 10.26
C GLU A 112 -11.45 -3.10 10.33
N PHE A 113 -10.69 -3.17 9.23
CA PHE A 113 -9.30 -2.69 9.20
C PHE A 113 -9.23 -1.19 9.51
N GLU A 114 -8.44 -0.82 10.50
CA GLU A 114 -8.18 0.56 10.90
C GLU A 114 -6.67 0.76 11.01
N TYR A 115 -6.19 1.90 10.55
CA TYR A 115 -4.78 2.25 10.64
C TYR A 115 -4.59 3.76 10.82
N GLU A 116 -3.44 4.11 11.37
CA GLU A 116 -2.93 5.47 11.44
C GLU A 116 -1.50 5.51 10.91
N GLU A 117 -1.21 6.46 10.02
CA GLU A 117 0.16 6.71 9.57
C GLU A 117 0.99 7.32 10.72
N VAL A 118 2.09 6.66 11.05
CA VAL A 118 3.02 7.12 12.08
C VAL A 118 4.20 7.79 11.39
N LYS A 119 4.33 9.10 11.60
CA LYS A 119 5.55 9.82 11.25
C LYS A 119 6.63 9.43 12.25
N ALA A 120 7.52 8.52 11.85
CA ALA A 120 8.69 8.22 12.65
C ALA A 120 9.52 9.51 12.79
N SER A 121 9.84 9.91 14.02
CA SER A 121 10.86 10.93 14.28
C SER A 121 12.22 10.31 13.96
N VAL A 122 12.67 10.47 12.72
CA VAL A 122 14.00 9.98 12.32
C VAL A 122 15.04 10.94 12.89
N ILE A 123 15.91 10.42 13.75
CA ILE A 123 17.13 11.12 14.18
C ILE A 123 18.25 10.62 13.29
N TYR A 124 18.72 11.48 12.39
CA TYR A 124 19.91 11.20 11.58
C TYR A 124 21.15 11.48 12.42
N ILE A 125 21.72 10.45 13.04
CA ILE A 125 23.02 10.52 13.73
C ILE A 125 24.19 10.33 12.74
N GLY A 126 24.18 11.06 11.63
CA GLY A 126 24.99 10.78 10.44
C GLY A 126 26.50 10.52 10.67
N GLY A 127 27.13 9.84 9.69
CA GLY A 127 28.58 9.75 9.52
C GLY A 127 29.02 8.53 8.69
N TYR A 128 29.84 8.74 7.65
CA TYR A 128 30.67 7.65 7.08
C TYR A 128 31.57 7.13 8.22
N GLY A 129 31.27 5.93 8.75
CA GLY A 129 32.07 5.30 9.81
C GLY A 129 31.30 4.66 10.97
N LEU A 130 29.98 4.78 11.04
CA LEU A 130 29.19 4.07 12.05
C LEU A 130 28.65 2.74 11.47
N PHE A 131 29.52 1.75 11.40
CA PHE A 131 29.14 0.34 11.34
C PHE A 131 29.00 -0.18 12.78
N LEU A 132 27.92 -0.89 13.07
CA LEU A 132 27.83 -1.89 14.14
C LEU A 132 27.56 -3.25 13.49
#